data_AF-A0AAW1YBB7-F1
#
_entry.id   AF-A0AAW1YBB7-F1
#
_cell.length_a   1.000
_cell.length_b   1.000
_cell.length_c   1.000
_cell.angle_alpha   90.00
_cell.angle_beta   90.00
_cell.angle_gamma   90.00
#
_symmetry.space_group_name_H-M   'P 1'
#
loop_
_entity.id
_entity.type
_entity.pdbx_description
1 polymer ?
#
loop_
_entity_poly.entity_id
_entity_poly.type
_entity_poly.pdbx_seq_one_letter_code
_entity_poly.pdbx_strand_id
1 'polypeptide(L)'
;MAATLKKMSVLVAALGILSFVFGILAETKKPAAGVPIIGKGMIICKYPSDPTLAFAWLSFGFLVACSAVGWFSLFYAYKGKKAPTSAFFQSSTFVSFFVITLGTIGLAASFLLWPIITHHHPKYNITGNQNPSSATCPTAKTGVLGGGAFLSLNSSLLWLACFIFASNAREDYFEDLDGVKKPTHKHTHLEEAEAGPTIDDDSNEITSSSH
;
A
#
# COMPACT_ATOMS: atom_id res chain seq x y z
N MET A 1 -16.72 0.21 18.67
CA MET A 1 -15.89 1.42 18.84
C MET A 1 -15.33 1.84 17.49
N ALA A 2 -15.67 3.04 17.00
CA ALA A 2 -15.26 3.49 15.68
C ALA A 2 -13.75 3.76 15.66
N ALA A 3 -13.01 3.02 14.85
CA ALA A 3 -11.62 3.33 14.57
C ALA A 3 -11.56 4.67 13.85
N THR A 4 -11.05 5.70 14.52
CA THR A 4 -10.85 7.03 13.94
C THR A 4 -9.67 6.96 12.97
N LEU A 5 -9.73 7.67 11.83
CA LEU A 5 -8.70 7.59 10.77
C LEU A 5 -7.29 7.79 11.36
N LYS A 6 -7.19 8.74 12.30
CA LYS A 6 -5.97 9.06 13.04
C LYS A 6 -5.37 7.85 13.77
N LYS A 7 -6.20 7.00 14.39
CA LYS A 7 -5.71 5.82 15.15
C LYS A 7 -5.13 4.76 14.22
N MET A 8 -5.80 4.48 13.09
CA MET A 8 -5.31 3.49 12.13
C MET A 8 -4.07 3.98 11.39
N SER A 9 -4.02 5.27 11.02
CA SER A 9 -2.83 5.88 10.45
C SER A 9 -1.62 5.81 11.39
N VAL A 10 -1.80 6.16 12.68
CA VAL A 10 -0.74 6.04 13.69
C VAL A 10 -0.30 4.59 13.86
N LEU A 11 -1.24 3.63 13.84
CA LEU A 11 -0.91 2.21 13.94
C LEU A 11 -0.06 1.73 12.75
N VAL A 12 -0.47 2.05 11.52
CA VAL A 12 0.27 1.72 10.28
C VAL A 12 1.68 2.33 10.32
N ALA A 13 1.79 3.60 10.70
CA ALA A 13 3.08 4.27 10.82
C ALA A 13 3.99 3.62 11.87
N ALA A 14 3.46 3.34 13.07
CA ALA A 14 4.21 2.71 14.15
C ALA A 14 4.69 1.30 13.77
N LEU A 15 3.81 0.48 13.17
CA LEU A 15 4.15 -0.87 12.70
C LEU A 15 5.20 -0.83 11.57
N GLY A 16 5.10 0.12 10.65
CA GLY A 16 6.07 0.33 9.58
C GLY A 16 7.47 0.71 10.12
N ILE A 17 7.53 1.62 11.09
CA ILE A 17 8.78 2.01 11.75
C ILE A 17 9.39 0.82 12.52
N LEU A 18 8.58 0.08 13.28
CA LEU A 18 9.05 -1.12 13.98
C LEU A 18 9.63 -2.14 12.98
N SER A 19 8.91 -2.42 11.90
CA SER A 19 9.38 -3.33 10.84
C SER A 19 10.75 -2.90 10.29
N PHE A 20 10.92 -1.61 10.02
CA PHE A 20 12.19 -1.05 9.54
C PHE A 20 13.32 -1.21 10.56
N VAL A 21 13.09 -0.85 11.83
CA VAL A 21 14.11 -0.96 12.89
C VAL A 21 14.56 -2.41 13.05
N PHE A 22 13.65 -3.36 13.09
CA PHE A 22 14.01 -4.78 13.19
C PHE A 22 14.74 -5.29 11.95
N GLY A 23 14.40 -4.80 10.76
CA GLY A 23 15.13 -5.13 9.53
C GLY A 23 16.57 -4.60 9.53
N ILE A 24 16.81 -3.39 10.01
CA ILE A 24 18.17 -2.83 10.17
C ILE A 24 18.94 -3.57 11.28
N LEU A 25 18.29 -3.92 12.38
CA LEU A 25 18.90 -4.75 13.43
C LEU A 25 19.29 -6.14 12.90
N ALA A 26 18.48 -6.73 12.03
CA ALA A 26 18.80 -8.00 11.40
C ALA A 26 20.07 -7.90 10.53
N GLU A 27 20.22 -6.82 9.77
CA GLU A 27 21.40 -6.57 8.94
C GLU A 27 22.65 -6.29 9.78
N THR A 28 22.54 -5.44 10.81
CA THR A 28 23.69 -5.04 11.66
C THR A 28 24.20 -6.15 12.58
N LYS A 29 23.34 -7.08 12.99
CA LYS A 29 23.70 -8.22 13.85
C LYS A 29 24.12 -9.48 13.09
N LYS A 30 24.32 -9.36 11.77
CA LYS A 30 24.78 -10.46 10.92
C LYS A 30 26.26 -10.79 11.22
N PRO A 31 26.64 -12.06 11.42
CA PRO A 31 28.03 -12.41 11.70
C PRO A 31 28.92 -12.18 10.47
N ALA A 32 30.17 -11.79 10.73
CA ALA A 32 31.12 -11.42 9.69
C ALA A 32 31.67 -12.61 8.88
N ALA A 33 31.71 -13.83 9.43
CA ALA A 33 32.08 -15.06 8.73
C ALA A 33 31.79 -16.31 9.58
N GLY A 34 31.49 -17.44 8.94
CA GLY A 34 31.51 -18.76 9.58
C GLY A 34 32.95 -19.26 9.77
N VAL A 35 33.19 -20.05 10.82
CA VAL A 35 34.51 -20.64 11.07
C VAL A 35 34.66 -21.92 10.24
N PRO A 36 35.69 -22.04 9.38
CA PRO A 36 35.94 -23.28 8.64
C PRO A 36 36.52 -24.33 9.58
N ILE A 37 35.87 -25.49 9.67
CA ILE A 37 36.40 -26.68 10.34
C ILE A 37 36.95 -27.60 9.25
N ILE A 38 38.26 -27.81 9.25
CA ILE A 38 38.97 -28.66 8.27
C ILE A 38 38.87 -30.12 8.75
N GLY A 39 38.09 -30.95 8.05
CA GLY A 39 38.03 -32.39 8.23
C GLY A 39 38.78 -33.14 7.12
N LYS A 40 38.95 -34.47 7.24
CA LYS A 40 39.61 -35.35 6.24
C LYS A 40 38.99 -35.18 4.84
N GLY A 41 39.52 -34.26 4.04
CA GLY A 41 39.11 -34.00 2.66
C GLY A 41 37.80 -33.21 2.48
N MET A 42 37.21 -32.66 3.56
CA MET A 42 35.97 -31.87 3.50
C MET A 42 36.06 -30.67 4.44
N ILE A 43 35.49 -29.54 4.02
CA ILE A 43 35.50 -28.28 4.77
C ILE A 43 34.08 -28.04 5.26
N ILE A 44 33.90 -28.06 6.58
CA ILE A 44 32.60 -27.85 7.21
C ILE A 44 32.56 -26.43 7.73
N CYS A 45 31.70 -25.60 7.15
CA CYS A 45 31.49 -24.23 7.63
C CYS A 45 30.53 -24.26 8.83
N LYS A 46 31.04 -23.95 10.03
CA LYS A 46 30.20 -23.79 11.22
C LYS A 46 29.80 -22.33 11.36
N TYR A 47 28.50 -22.08 11.26
CA TYR A 47 27.91 -20.78 11.53
C TYR A 47 27.42 -20.73 12.98
N PRO A 48 27.75 -19.67 13.74
CA PRO A 48 27.19 -19.47 15.09
C PRO A 48 25.67 -19.31 15.02
N SER A 49 24.98 -19.51 16.15
CA SER A 49 23.55 -19.24 16.25
C SER A 49 23.32 -17.73 16.21
N ASP A 50 22.84 -17.22 15.08
CA ASP A 50 22.65 -15.78 14.87
C ASP A 50 21.23 -15.32 15.19
N PRO A 51 21.07 -14.22 15.96
CA PRO A 51 19.75 -13.63 16.22
C PRO A 51 19.15 -12.92 15.00
N THR A 52 19.92 -12.74 13.92
CA THR A 52 19.48 -12.14 12.65
C THR A 52 18.21 -12.79 12.11
N LEU A 53 18.09 -14.11 12.20
CA LEU A 53 16.92 -14.84 11.71
C LEU A 53 15.65 -14.46 12.49
N ALA A 54 15.76 -14.30 13.82
CA ALA A 54 14.65 -13.89 14.65
C ALA A 54 14.18 -12.47 14.32
N PHE A 55 15.12 -11.53 14.14
CA PHE A 55 14.80 -10.16 13.76
C PHE A 55 14.18 -10.05 12.36
N ALA A 56 14.64 -10.87 11.40
CA ALA A 56 14.06 -10.92 10.06
C ALA A 56 12.61 -11.44 10.07
N TRP A 57 12.33 -12.50 10.82
CA TRP A 57 10.96 -13.01 11.03
C TRP A 57 10.05 -11.98 11.70
N LEU A 58 10.59 -11.28 12.70
CA LEU A 58 9.85 -10.24 13.41
C LEU A 58 9.51 -9.06 12.48
N SER A 59 10.48 -8.60 11.68
CA SER A 59 10.28 -7.56 10.65
C SER A 59 9.21 -7.98 9.63
N PHE A 60 9.30 -9.22 9.12
CA PHE A 60 8.28 -9.78 8.23
C PHE A 60 6.89 -9.83 8.88
N GLY A 61 6.80 -10.24 10.14
CA GLY A 61 5.54 -10.24 10.90
C GLY A 61 4.93 -8.85 11.01
N PHE A 62 5.73 -7.82 11.29
CA PHE A 62 5.26 -6.44 11.34
C PHE A 62 4.85 -5.90 9.97
N LEU A 63 5.53 -6.27 8.88
CA LEU A 63 5.11 -5.94 7.52
C LEU A 63 3.72 -6.52 7.20
N VAL A 64 3.49 -7.80 7.54
CA VAL A 64 2.19 -8.45 7.36
C VAL A 64 1.12 -7.80 8.21
N ALA A 65 1.41 -7.51 9.48
CA ALA A 65 0.47 -6.82 10.38
C ALA A 65 0.12 -5.42 9.85
N CYS A 66 1.12 -4.64 9.41
CA CYS A 66 0.93 -3.33 8.80
C CYS A 66 0.06 -3.41 7.55
N SER A 67 0.30 -4.40 6.69
CA SER A 67 -0.46 -4.62 5.46
C SER A 67 -1.90 -5.03 5.74
N ALA A 68 -2.13 -5.90 6.72
CA ALA A 68 -3.46 -6.28 7.15
C ALA A 68 -4.22 -5.07 7.70
N VAL A 69 -3.60 -4.28 8.58
CA VAL A 69 -4.20 -3.06 9.12
C VAL A 69 -4.51 -2.06 8.01
N GLY A 70 -3.56 -1.82 7.10
CA GLY A 70 -3.76 -0.93 5.95
C GLY A 70 -4.94 -1.36 5.08
N TRP A 71 -5.02 -2.66 4.78
CA TRP A 71 -6.12 -3.26 4.04
C TRP A 71 -7.45 -3.09 4.77
N PHE A 72 -7.54 -3.48 6.04
CA PHE A 72 -8.75 -3.32 6.84
C PHE A 72 -9.17 -1.85 6.97
N SER A 73 -8.22 -0.93 7.08
CA SER A 73 -8.46 0.52 7.14
C SER A 73 -9.17 1.08 5.89
N LEU A 74 -8.99 0.42 4.75
CA LEU A 74 -9.65 0.76 3.48
C LEU A 74 -11.11 0.29 3.41
N PHE A 75 -11.46 -0.80 4.11
CA PHE A 75 -12.80 -1.41 4.01
C PHE A 75 -13.64 -1.26 5.29
N TYR A 76 -13.07 -0.73 6.38
CA TYR A 76 -13.80 -0.56 7.63
C TYR A 76 -14.75 0.64 7.60
N ALA A 77 -15.93 0.48 8.20
CA ALA A 77 -16.98 1.48 8.23
C ALA A 77 -16.52 2.76 8.93
N TYR A 78 -16.61 3.89 8.24
CA TYR A 78 -16.22 5.19 8.76
C TYR A 78 -17.46 5.98 9.17
N LYS A 79 -17.48 6.51 10.41
CA LYS A 79 -18.63 7.25 10.98
C LYS A 79 -20.00 6.54 10.85
N GLY A 80 -20.03 5.20 10.87
CA GLY A 80 -21.28 4.43 10.83
C GLY A 80 -21.91 4.24 9.44
N LYS A 81 -21.30 4.77 8.37
CA LYS A 81 -21.69 4.52 6.97
C LYS A 81 -20.57 3.73 6.27
N LYS A 82 -20.93 2.65 5.57
CA LYS A 82 -19.99 1.91 4.70
C LYS A 82 -20.02 2.59 3.32
N ALA A 83 -18.90 3.13 2.87
CA ALA A 83 -18.78 3.59 1.50
C ALA A 83 -18.66 2.36 0.56
N PRO A 84 -19.40 2.31 -0.56
CA PRO A 84 -19.32 1.20 -1.49
C PRO A 84 -17.91 1.15 -2.11
N THR A 85 -17.37 -0.07 -2.21
CA THR A 85 -16.00 -0.29 -2.70
C THR A 85 -15.82 0.16 -4.15
N SER A 86 -16.90 0.14 -4.94
CA SER A 86 -16.93 0.59 -6.33
C SER A 86 -16.57 2.07 -6.51
N ALA A 87 -16.85 2.94 -5.53
CA ALA A 87 -16.51 4.35 -5.62
C ALA A 87 -14.99 4.61 -5.55
N PHE A 88 -14.24 3.77 -4.82
CA PHE A 88 -12.79 3.93 -4.71
C PHE A 88 -12.05 3.54 -5.98
N PHE A 89 -12.47 2.46 -6.63
CA PHE A 89 -11.82 1.94 -7.82
C PHE A 89 -12.14 2.72 -9.10
N GLN A 90 -13.04 3.70 -9.04
CA GLN A 90 -13.31 4.60 -10.15
C GLN A 90 -12.18 5.63 -10.34
N SER A 91 -11.46 5.98 -9.26
CA SER A 91 -10.32 6.90 -9.32
C SER A 91 -9.03 6.18 -9.71
N SER A 92 -8.51 6.46 -10.91
CA SER A 92 -7.26 5.87 -11.43
C SER A 92 -6.06 6.09 -10.49
N THR A 93 -6.01 7.25 -9.82
CA THR A 93 -4.95 7.60 -8.86
C THR A 93 -4.93 6.64 -7.68
N PHE A 94 -6.09 6.39 -7.06
CA PHE A 94 -6.18 5.48 -5.92
C PHE A 94 -5.77 4.05 -6.30
N VAL A 95 -6.24 3.58 -7.45
CA VAL A 95 -5.90 2.23 -7.96
C VAL A 95 -4.39 2.08 -8.18
N SER A 96 -3.75 3.09 -8.76
CA SER A 96 -2.31 3.07 -9.03
C SER A 96 -1.48 2.97 -7.74
N PHE A 97 -1.77 3.82 -6.74
CA PHE A 97 -1.10 3.75 -5.44
C PHE A 97 -1.33 2.41 -4.73
N PHE A 98 -2.54 1.87 -4.82
CA PHE A 98 -2.88 0.59 -4.21
C PHE A 98 -2.10 -0.57 -4.84
N VAL A 99 -2.01 -0.64 -6.17
CA VAL A 99 -1.24 -1.68 -6.87
C VAL A 99 0.25 -1.56 -6.56
N ILE A 100 0.81 -0.34 -6.58
CA ILE A 100 2.22 -0.11 -6.22
C ILE A 100 2.47 -0.52 -4.76
N THR A 101 1.53 -0.26 -3.86
CA THR A 101 1.61 -0.69 -2.46
C THR A 101 1.69 -2.21 -2.36
N LEU A 102 0.82 -2.95 -3.05
CA LEU A 102 0.86 -4.42 -3.06
C LEU A 102 2.15 -4.96 -3.67
N GLY A 103 2.63 -4.36 -4.76
CA GLY A 103 3.89 -4.72 -5.40
C GLY A 103 5.09 -4.51 -4.47
N THR A 104 5.14 -3.37 -3.78
CA THR A 104 6.22 -3.08 -2.81
C THR A 104 6.17 -3.99 -1.58
N ILE A 105 4.99 -4.38 -1.09
CA ILE A 105 4.87 -5.41 -0.04
C ILE A 105 5.46 -6.73 -0.53
N GLY A 106 5.10 -7.17 -1.74
CA GLY A 106 5.59 -8.43 -2.32
C GLY A 106 7.11 -8.44 -2.47
N LEU A 107 7.68 -7.33 -2.93
CA LEU A 107 9.14 -7.18 -3.03
C LEU A 107 9.82 -7.13 -1.65
N ALA A 108 9.27 -6.37 -0.70
CA ALA A 108 9.77 -6.34 0.68
C ALA A 108 9.76 -7.74 1.31
N ALA A 109 8.64 -8.44 1.19
CA ALA A 109 8.47 -9.81 1.63
C ALA A 109 9.50 -10.73 0.98
N SER A 110 9.68 -10.65 -0.34
CA SER A 110 10.66 -11.48 -1.06
C SER A 110 12.08 -11.25 -0.54
N PHE A 111 12.49 -10.00 -0.33
CA PHE A 111 13.83 -9.66 0.18
C PHE A 111 14.03 -10.10 1.64
N LEU A 112 12.99 -10.08 2.46
CA LEU A 112 13.05 -10.56 3.85
C LEU A 112 12.99 -12.08 3.95
N LEU A 113 12.21 -12.75 3.08
CA LEU A 113 11.99 -14.20 3.12
C LEU A 113 13.07 -15.00 2.38
N TRP A 114 13.68 -14.42 1.34
CA TRP A 114 14.79 -15.02 0.61
C TRP A 114 15.97 -15.48 1.51
N PRO A 115 16.52 -14.63 2.40
CA PRO A 115 17.57 -15.05 3.32
C PRO A 115 17.07 -16.07 4.35
N ILE A 116 15.79 -16.02 4.75
CA ILE A 116 15.19 -17.00 5.65
C ILE A 116 15.23 -18.39 5.00
N ILE A 117 14.70 -18.54 3.78
CA ILE A 117 14.64 -19.82 3.06
C ILE A 117 16.03 -20.36 2.76
N THR A 118 16.93 -19.51 2.28
CA THR A 118 18.31 -19.92 1.94
C THR A 118 19.16 -20.27 3.17
N HIS A 119 18.84 -19.73 4.35
CA HIS A 119 19.51 -20.04 5.61
C HIS A 119 18.86 -21.16 6.42
N HIS A 120 17.65 -21.59 6.08
CA HIS A 120 17.00 -22.75 6.72
C HIS A 120 17.62 -24.10 6.30
N HIS A 121 18.58 -24.10 5.37
CA HIS A 121 19.41 -25.28 5.12
C HIS A 121 20.36 -25.49 6.31
N PRO A 122 20.20 -26.61 7.04
CA PRO A 122 20.72 -26.77 8.40
C PRO A 122 22.24 -26.74 8.41
N LYS A 123 22.82 -25.86 9.26
CA LYS A 123 24.06 -25.98 10.10
C LYS A 123 25.34 -26.66 9.54
N TYR A 124 25.35 -27.12 8.31
CA TYR A 124 26.40 -27.86 7.64
C TYR A 124 26.21 -27.67 6.14
N ASN A 125 26.60 -26.52 5.59
CA ASN A 125 26.86 -26.49 4.16
C ASN A 125 28.19 -27.25 3.97
N ILE A 126 28.09 -28.56 3.74
CA ILE A 126 29.24 -29.42 3.42
C ILE A 126 29.58 -29.13 1.97
N THR A 127 30.25 -28.00 1.73
CA THR A 127 30.84 -27.74 0.42
C THR A 127 32.11 -28.57 0.33
N GLY A 128 32.04 -29.74 -0.32
CA GLY A 128 33.20 -30.54 -0.65
C GLY A 128 34.07 -29.84 -1.69
N ASN A 129 34.89 -28.86 -1.28
CA ASN A 129 35.96 -28.32 -2.11
C ASN A 129 37.26 -29.07 -1.82
N GLN A 130 37.85 -29.66 -2.87
CA GLN A 130 39.11 -30.40 -2.84
C GLN A 130 40.36 -29.53 -2.62
N ASN A 131 40.24 -28.19 -2.56
CA ASN A 131 41.40 -27.30 -2.44
C ASN A 131 41.42 -26.53 -1.09
N PRO A 132 42.35 -26.82 -0.17
CA PRO A 132 42.37 -26.25 1.18
C PRO A 132 42.88 -24.79 1.25
N SER A 133 43.38 -24.22 0.15
CA SER A 133 44.01 -22.89 0.11
C SER A 133 43.05 -21.74 -0.26
N SER A 134 41.79 -22.02 -0.64
CA SER A 134 40.81 -21.01 -1.10
C SER A 134 39.42 -21.17 -0.48
N ALA A 135 39.33 -21.82 0.68
CA ALA A 135 38.06 -22.16 1.31
C ALA A 135 37.49 -21.01 2.15
N THR A 136 36.96 -20.00 1.48
CA THR A 136 36.16 -18.95 2.12
C THR A 136 34.74 -19.47 2.30
N CYS A 137 34.26 -19.61 3.54
CA CYS A 137 32.86 -19.93 3.84
C CYS A 137 31.97 -18.72 3.46
N PRO A 138 31.19 -18.78 2.37
CA PRO A 138 30.45 -17.61 1.90
C PRO A 138 29.22 -17.40 2.79
N THR A 139 29.17 -16.24 3.44
CA THR A 139 28.00 -15.77 4.18
C THR A 139 26.97 -15.19 3.20
N ALA A 140 25.69 -15.10 3.58
CA ALA A 140 24.67 -14.37 2.81
C ALA A 140 25.17 -13.02 2.32
N LYS A 141 24.71 -12.60 1.14
CA LYS A 141 24.98 -11.28 0.57
C LYS A 141 24.49 -10.19 1.53
N THR A 142 25.38 -9.27 1.92
CA THR A 142 25.05 -8.10 2.74
C THR A 142 24.14 -7.15 1.97
N GLY A 143 23.23 -6.48 2.68
CA GLY A 143 22.34 -5.44 2.15
C GLY A 143 20.99 -5.95 1.65
N VAL A 144 20.77 -7.27 1.54
CA VAL A 144 19.46 -7.82 1.12
C VAL A 144 18.41 -7.59 2.22
N LEU A 145 18.74 -7.81 3.49
CA LEU A 145 17.82 -7.56 4.61
C LEU A 145 17.59 -6.06 4.79
N GLY A 146 18.65 -5.25 4.69
CA GLY A 146 18.53 -3.78 4.69
C GLY A 146 17.63 -3.24 3.56
N GLY A 147 17.76 -3.79 2.35
CA GLY A 147 16.88 -3.45 1.22
C GLY A 147 15.42 -3.83 1.48
N GLY A 148 15.17 -5.04 1.99
CA GLY A 148 13.83 -5.48 2.40
C GLY A 148 13.21 -4.60 3.48
N ALA A 149 14.00 -4.17 4.46
CA ALA A 149 13.56 -3.23 5.52
C ALA A 149 13.15 -1.88 4.93
N PHE A 150 13.95 -1.33 4.01
CA PHE A 150 13.63 -0.07 3.33
C PHE A 150 12.36 -0.17 2.48
N LEU A 151 12.19 -1.27 1.74
CA LEU A 151 10.97 -1.54 0.98
C LEU A 151 9.74 -1.69 1.90
N SER A 152 9.90 -2.30 3.09
CA SER A 152 8.84 -2.39 4.09
C SER A 152 8.42 -1.00 4.61
N LEU A 153 9.38 -0.09 4.84
CA LEU A 153 9.08 1.29 5.23
C LEU A 153 8.33 2.03 4.12
N ASN A 154 8.81 1.92 2.88
CA ASN A 154 8.15 2.54 1.71
C ASN A 154 6.72 2.02 1.54
N SER A 155 6.50 0.71 1.71
CA SER A 155 5.16 0.14 1.68
C SER A 155 4.24 0.74 2.74
N SER A 156 4.72 0.94 3.97
CA SER A 156 3.92 1.58 5.02
C SER A 156 3.55 3.03 4.69
N LEU A 157 4.46 3.79 4.06
CA LEU A 157 4.21 5.15 3.59
C LEU A 157 3.18 5.17 2.45
N LEU A 158 3.27 4.22 1.52
CA LEU A 158 2.30 4.08 0.43
C LEU A 158 0.91 3.70 0.95
N TRP A 159 0.82 2.89 2.01
CA TRP A 159 -0.45 2.64 2.72
C TRP A 159 -1.04 3.92 3.31
N LEU A 160 -0.22 4.79 3.91
CA LEU A 160 -0.67 6.08 4.42
C LEU A 160 -1.15 7.01 3.28
N ALA A 161 -0.48 7.01 2.13
CA ALA A 161 -0.94 7.76 0.96
C ALA A 161 -2.29 7.25 0.44
N CYS A 162 -2.44 5.92 0.28
CA CYS A 162 -3.72 5.29 -0.09
C CYS A 162 -4.85 5.69 0.87
N PHE A 163 -4.53 5.80 2.15
CA PHE A 163 -5.48 6.17 3.17
C PHE A 163 -5.96 7.62 3.07
N ILE A 164 -5.06 8.57 2.75
CA ILE A 164 -5.42 9.97 2.52
C ILE A 164 -6.33 10.08 1.28
N PHE A 165 -5.99 9.40 0.19
CA PHE A 165 -6.86 9.39 -0.99
C PHE A 165 -8.22 8.75 -0.70
N ALA A 166 -8.25 7.66 0.05
CA ALA A 166 -9.50 7.01 0.46
C ALA A 166 -10.34 7.89 1.39
N SER A 167 -9.73 8.70 2.27
CA SER A 167 -10.49 9.62 3.11
C SER A 167 -11.12 10.73 2.30
N ASN A 168 -10.37 11.32 1.36
CA ASN A 168 -10.88 12.41 0.53
C ASN A 168 -12.01 11.92 -0.39
N ALA A 169 -11.81 10.78 -1.07
CA ALA A 169 -12.84 10.19 -1.92
C ALA A 169 -14.13 9.78 -1.15
N ARG A 170 -14.01 9.46 0.14
CA ARG A 170 -15.18 9.21 1.01
C ARG A 170 -15.93 10.49 1.33
N GLU A 171 -15.20 11.54 1.66
CA GLU A 171 -15.79 12.83 2.01
C GLU A 171 -16.58 13.36 0.81
N ASP A 172 -15.98 13.37 -0.39
CA ASP A 172 -16.65 13.76 -1.63
C ASP A 172 -17.92 12.92 -1.89
N TYR A 173 -17.83 11.59 -1.74
CA TYR A 173 -18.99 10.70 -1.94
C TYR A 173 -20.12 10.94 -0.93
N PHE A 174 -19.79 11.25 0.33
CA PHE A 174 -20.82 11.54 1.34
C PHE A 174 -21.43 12.93 1.17
N GLU A 175 -20.66 13.92 0.71
CA GLU A 175 -21.17 15.24 0.35
C GLU A 175 -22.18 15.15 -0.80
N ASP A 176 -21.89 14.36 -1.84
CA ASP A 176 -22.82 14.09 -2.93
C ASP A 176 -24.13 13.46 -2.42
N LEU A 177 -24.04 12.47 -1.53
CA LEU A 177 -25.23 11.80 -0.98
C LEU A 177 -26.07 12.70 -0.07
N ASP A 178 -25.45 13.52 0.76
CA ASP A 178 -26.16 14.41 1.68
C ASP A 178 -26.71 15.65 0.93
N GLY A 179 -26.09 16.06 -0.18
CA GLY A 179 -26.63 17.05 -1.13
C GLY A 179 -27.88 16.57 -1.87
N VAL A 180 -27.95 15.28 -2.22
CA VAL A 180 -29.16 14.66 -2.81
C VAL A 180 -30.28 14.43 -1.78
N LYS A 181 -29.94 14.26 -0.50
CA LYS A 181 -30.92 14.05 0.59
C LYS A 181 -31.55 15.31 1.16
N LYS A 182 -30.98 16.49 0.92
CA LYS A 182 -31.70 17.74 1.15
C LYS A 182 -32.74 17.86 0.03
N PRO A 183 -34.05 17.88 0.32
CA PRO A 183 -35.00 18.25 -0.71
C PRO A 183 -34.62 19.65 -1.17
N THR A 184 -34.43 19.78 -2.48
CA THR A 184 -34.51 21.06 -3.17
C THR A 184 -35.86 21.67 -2.81
N HIS A 185 -35.90 22.47 -1.75
CA HIS A 185 -36.98 23.41 -1.54
C HIS A 185 -36.75 24.51 -2.57
N LYS A 186 -37.44 24.34 -3.70
CA LYS A 186 -37.43 25.22 -4.87
C LYS A 186 -37.52 26.70 -4.45
N HIS A 187 -36.63 27.53 -5.00
CA HIS A 187 -37.05 28.85 -5.49
C HIS A 187 -37.36 28.69 -6.98
N THR A 188 -38.56 28.21 -7.27
CA THR A 188 -39.26 28.48 -8.51
C THR A 188 -40.35 29.49 -8.14
N HIS A 189 -40.10 30.77 -8.39
CA HIS A 189 -41.18 31.69 -8.78
C HIS A 189 -41.51 31.28 -10.24
N LEU A 190 -42.66 30.64 -10.53
CA LEU A 190 -43.95 31.27 -10.89
C LEU A 190 -43.72 32.43 -11.87
N GLU A 191 -43.84 32.16 -13.17
CA GLU A 191 -45.04 32.44 -14.01
C GLU A 191 -44.90 33.87 -14.57
N GLU A 192 -44.59 34.05 -15.86
CA GLU A 192 -45.59 34.13 -16.93
C GLU A 192 -45.18 33.34 -18.19
N ALA A 193 -46.06 32.44 -18.61
CA ALA A 193 -46.27 32.09 -20.01
C ALA A 193 -47.76 32.38 -20.29
N GLU A 194 -48.06 33.57 -20.80
CA GLU A 194 -49.39 33.92 -21.29
C GLU A 194 -49.43 33.62 -22.79
N ALA A 195 -50.37 32.77 -23.20
CA ALA A 195 -50.56 32.33 -24.58
C ALA A 195 -51.81 33.02 -25.17
N GLY A 196 -51.62 33.73 -26.30
CA GLY A 196 -52.67 34.10 -27.27
C GLY A 196 -53.51 35.34 -26.92
N PRO A 197 -53.92 36.13 -27.93
CA PRO A 197 -54.94 35.62 -28.84
C PRO A 197 -54.69 35.91 -30.33
N THR A 198 -55.18 35.00 -31.16
CA THR A 198 -55.44 35.17 -32.60
C THR A 198 -56.66 36.06 -32.81
N ILE A 199 -56.53 37.10 -33.64
CA ILE A 199 -57.66 37.77 -34.31
C ILE A 199 -57.34 37.75 -35.81
N ASP A 200 -58.27 37.18 -36.56
CA ASP A 200 -58.28 37.08 -38.02
C ASP A 200 -58.72 38.39 -38.71
N ASP A 201 -58.36 38.44 -39.99
CA ASP A 201 -59.01 39.09 -41.13
C ASP A 201 -58.83 40.61 -41.43
N ASP A 202 -58.09 40.78 -42.55
CA ASP A 202 -58.51 41.44 -43.79
C ASP A 202 -58.19 42.94 -44.01
N SER A 203 -57.95 43.20 -45.30
CA SER A 203 -57.88 44.49 -45.99
C SER A 203 -56.51 45.16 -46.17
N ASN A 204 -55.86 44.71 -47.26
CA ASN A 204 -55.62 45.51 -48.47
C ASN A 204 -54.45 46.54 -48.52
N GLU A 205 -53.67 46.39 -49.59
CA GLU A 205 -53.26 47.46 -50.52
C GLU A 205 -51.86 48.12 -50.40
N ILE A 206 -50.96 47.65 -51.30
CA ILE A 206 -50.19 48.43 -52.31
C ILE A 206 -48.73 48.90 -52.07
N THR A 207 -47.87 48.32 -52.92
CA THR A 207 -46.65 48.83 -53.63
C THR A 207 -45.36 49.18 -52.90
N SER A 208 -44.25 48.57 -53.34
CA SER A 208 -43.31 49.10 -54.38
C SER A 208 -41.94 48.42 -54.17
N SER A 209 -41.52 47.47 -55.02
CA SER A 209 -40.76 47.63 -56.27
C SER A 209 -39.29 48.08 -56.12
N SER A 210 -38.40 47.23 -56.63
CA SER A 210 -37.11 47.49 -57.30
C SER A 210 -36.06 48.38 -56.61
N HIS A 211 -34.89 47.80 -56.31
CA HIS A 211 -33.72 47.82 -57.20
C HIS A 211 -32.55 47.01 -56.63
#